data_AF-A0A2N7N1C0-F1
#
_entry.id   AF-A0A2N7N1C0-F1
#
_cell.length_a   1.000
_cell.length_b   1.000
_cell.length_c   1.000
_cell.angle_alpha   90.00
_cell.angle_beta   90.00
_cell.angle_gamma   90.00
#
_symmetry.space_group_name_H-M   'P 1'
#
loop_
_entity.id
_entity.type
_entity.pdbx_description
1 polymer ?
#
loop_
_entity_poly.entity_id
_entity_poly.type
_entity_poly.pdbx_seq_one_letter_code
_entity_poly.pdbx_strand_id
1 'polypeptide(L)'
;MTRAVNQTDEAIIKLLQSQGLIKSEAEARLKKDVYRLHPSEIEKVKNYAQHFGISAKEKLIDEILDLRREALIKKISRQETAFFK
;
A
#
# COMPACT_ATOMS: atom_id res chain seq x y z
N MET A 1 8.07 9.00 13.22
CA MET A 1 8.18 7.56 12.87
C MET A 1 8.44 7.47 11.37
N THR A 2 9.70 7.55 10.96
CA THR A 2 10.09 7.25 9.58
C THR A 2 10.00 5.74 9.44
N ARG A 3 8.87 5.22 8.95
CA ARG A 3 8.74 3.78 8.69
C ARG A 3 9.81 3.39 7.68
N ALA A 4 10.48 2.26 7.92
CA ALA A 4 11.43 1.71 6.96
C ALA A 4 10.76 1.58 5.59
N VAL A 5 11.47 1.98 4.54
CA VAL A 5 10.99 1.81 3.16
C VAL A 5 10.79 0.31 2.94
N ASN A 6 9.55 -0.11 2.67
CA ASN A 6 9.28 -1.50 2.37
C ASN A 6 9.84 -1.80 0.98
N GLN A 7 10.61 -2.89 0.82
CA GLN A 7 11.24 -3.23 -0.47
C GLN A 7 10.21 -3.39 -1.61
N THR A 8 8.99 -3.79 -1.27
CA THR A 8 7.87 -3.92 -2.21
C THR A 8 7.44 -2.56 -2.78
N ASP A 9 7.63 -1.47 -2.03
CA ASP A 9 7.30 -0.13 -2.51
C ASP A 9 8.20 0.28 -3.67
N GLU A 10 9.49 -0.07 -3.64
CA GLU A 10 10.41 0.19 -4.74
C GLU A 10 9.99 -0.58 -6.01
N ALA A 11 9.54 -1.83 -5.86
CA ALA A 11 9.02 -2.62 -6.97
C ALA A 11 7.76 -1.98 -7.57
N ILE A 12 6.82 -1.54 -6.72
CA ILE A 12 5.61 -0.84 -7.15
C ILE A 12 5.97 0.47 -7.88
N ILE A 13 6.90 1.26 -7.36
CA ILE A 13 7.33 2.52 -7.98
C ILE A 13 7.92 2.23 -9.36
N LYS A 14 8.81 1.24 -9.49
CA LYS A 14 9.39 0.87 -10.79
C LYS A 14 8.34 0.43 -11.80
N LEU A 15 7.35 -0.37 -11.38
CA LEU A 15 6.24 -0.81 -12.25
C LEU A 15 5.32 0.36 -12.65
N LEU A 16 5.07 1.32 -11.76
CA LEU A 16 4.31 2.52 -12.13
C LEU A 16 5.10 3.40 -13.11
N GLN A 17 6.42 3.50 -12.93
CA GLN A 17 7.29 4.25 -13.84
C GLN A 17 7.39 3.61 -15.23
N SER A 18 7.39 2.27 -15.33
CA SER A 18 7.34 1.59 -16.64
C SER A 18 6.02 1.85 -17.38
N GLN A 19 4.95 2.23 -16.67
CA GLN A 19 3.67 2.68 -17.24
C GLN A 19 3.65 4.18 -17.60
N GLY A 20 4.78 4.88 -17.49
CA GLY A 20 4.93 6.28 -17.89
C GLY A 20 4.75 7.31 -16.77
N LEU A 21 4.52 6.89 -15.51
CA LEU A 21 4.48 7.83 -14.39
C LEU A 21 5.88 8.33 -14.03
N ILE A 22 6.01 9.60 -13.68
CA ILE A 22 7.27 10.09 -13.08
C ILE A 22 7.35 9.66 -11.61
N LYS A 23 8.56 9.73 -11.01
CA LYS A 23 8.80 9.25 -9.64
C LYS A 23 7.81 9.82 -8.62
N SER A 24 7.56 11.13 -8.65
CA SER A 24 6.64 11.81 -7.74
C SER A 24 5.19 11.35 -7.91
N GLU A 25 4.76 11.04 -9.13
CA GLU A 25 3.42 10.51 -9.41
C GLU A 25 3.27 9.07 -8.92
N ALA A 26 4.29 8.24 -9.13
CA ALA A 26 4.33 6.88 -8.63
C ALA A 26 4.27 6.85 -7.09
N GLU A 27 5.05 7.71 -6.43
CA GLU A 27 5.02 7.89 -4.96
C GLU A 27 3.65 8.39 -4.48
N ALA A 28 3.06 9.36 -5.17
CA ALA A 28 1.73 9.88 -4.83
C ALA A 28 0.65 8.80 -4.93
N ARG A 29 0.73 7.95 -5.96
CA ARG A 29 -0.21 6.84 -6.15
C ARG A 29 -0.01 5.73 -5.12
N LEU A 30 1.23 5.35 -4.82
CA LEU A 30 1.55 4.42 -3.73
C LEU A 30 0.99 4.93 -2.39
N LYS A 31 1.21 6.22 -2.07
CA LYS A 31 0.68 6.84 -0.84
C LYS A 31 -0.84 6.78 -0.78
N LYS A 32 -1.51 7.05 -1.90
CA LYS A 32 -2.97 7.04 -2.00
C LYS A 32 -3.55 5.63 -1.84
N ASP A 33 -2.97 4.64 -2.52
CA ASP A 33 -3.56 3.30 -2.64
C ASP A 33 -3.11 2.36 -1.51
N VAL A 34 -1.93 2.58 -0.91
CA VAL A 34 -1.39 1.74 0.18
C VAL A 34 -1.52 2.44 1.53
N TYR A 35 -0.94 3.63 1.68
CA TYR A 35 -0.75 4.25 3.00
C TYR A 35 -1.93 5.08 3.52
N ARG A 36 -2.87 5.47 2.65
CA ARG A 36 -4.04 6.23 3.06
C ARG A 36 -5.08 5.30 3.69
N LEU A 37 -5.16 5.30 5.02
CA LEU A 37 -6.22 4.62 5.75
C LEU A 37 -7.51 5.44 5.68
N HIS A 38 -8.64 4.77 5.41
CA HIS A 38 -9.96 5.38 5.49
C HIS A 38 -10.42 5.47 6.96
N PRO A 39 -11.32 6.42 7.31
CA PRO A 39 -11.83 6.57 8.66
C PRO A 39 -12.37 5.26 9.27
N SER A 40 -13.08 4.46 8.47
CA SER A 40 -13.61 3.16 8.90
C SER A 40 -12.52 2.14 9.25
N GLU A 41 -11.36 2.19 8.59
CA GLU A 41 -10.22 1.34 8.89
C GLU A 41 -9.47 1.82 10.12
N ILE A 42 -9.38 3.14 10.32
CA ILE A 42 -8.83 3.73 11.54
C ILE A 42 -9.66 3.30 12.75
N GLU A 43 -10.98 3.28 12.64
CA GLU A 43 -11.87 2.78 13.68
C GLU A 43 -11.65 1.30 13.96
N LYS A 44 -11.57 0.44 12.93
CA LYS A 44 -11.25 -0.98 13.11
C LYS A 44 -9.92 -1.19 13.83
N VAL A 45 -8.89 -0.46 13.42
CA VAL A 45 -7.55 -0.52 14.04
C VAL A 45 -7.59 -0.07 15.49
N LYS A 46 -8.36 0.98 15.82
CA LYS A 46 -8.56 1.45 17.20
C LYS A 46 -9.28 0.42 18.06
N ASN A 47 -10.38 -0.15 17.56
CA ASN A 47 -11.14 -1.17 18.28
C ASN A 47 -10.29 -2.42 18.52
N TYR A 48 -9.53 -2.85 17.51
CA TYR A 48 -8.61 -3.98 17.65
C TYR A 48 -7.52 -3.72 18.70
N ALA A 49 -6.94 -2.51 18.70
CA ALA A 49 -5.94 -2.10 19.70
C ALA A 49 -6.51 -2.10 21.13
N GLN A 50 -7.79 -1.77 21.30
CA GLN A 50 -8.44 -1.78 22.62
C GLN A 50 -8.54 -3.19 23.20
N HIS A 51 -8.71 -4.21 22.36
CA HIS A 51 -8.82 -5.61 22.81
C HIS A 51 -7.48 -6.33 22.93
N PHE A 52 -6.50 -5.98 22.08
CA PHE A 52 -5.26 -6.75 21.94
C PHE A 52 -3.98 -5.96 22.22
N GLY A 53 -4.10 -4.67 22.57
CA GLY A 53 -2.98 -3.80 22.89
C GLY A 53 -2.24 -3.22 21.68
N ILE A 54 -1.16 -2.49 21.95
CA ILE A 54 -0.43 -1.68 20.95
C ILE A 54 0.34 -2.56 19.95
N SER A 55 0.96 -3.65 20.36
CA SER A 55 1.71 -4.53 19.45
C SER A 55 0.80 -5.20 18.41
N ALA A 56 -0.41 -5.59 18.82
CA ALA A 56 -1.41 -6.15 17.92
C ALA A 56 -1.93 -5.12 16.91
N LYS A 57 -2.02 -3.85 17.31
CA LYS A 57 -2.37 -2.73 16.42
C LYS A 57 -1.33 -2.53 15.33
N GLU A 58 -0.05 -2.53 15.68
CA GLU A 58 1.04 -2.35 14.71
C GLU A 58 1.04 -3.48 13.68
N LYS A 59 0.95 -4.74 14.16
CA LYS A 59 0.85 -5.91 13.29
C LYS A 59 -0.36 -5.85 12.35
N LEU A 60 -1.52 -5.45 12.85
CA LEU A 60 -2.72 -5.30 12.00
C LEU A 60 -2.52 -4.22 10.92
N ILE A 61 -1.90 -3.09 11.27
CA ILE A 61 -1.61 -2.05 10.27
C ILE A 61 -0.65 -2.59 9.21
N ASP A 62 0.39 -3.32 9.61
CA ASP A 62 1.37 -3.86 8.66
C ASP A 62 0.73 -4.89 7.71
N GLU A 63 -0.13 -5.78 8.23
CA GLU A 63 -0.91 -6.72 7.42
C GLU A 63 -1.84 -6.00 6.43
N ILE A 64 -2.54 -4.94 6.87
CA ILE A 64 -3.38 -4.12 5.98
C ILE A 64 -2.54 -3.52 4.84
N LEU A 65 -1.36 -3.00 5.16
CA LEU A 65 -0.48 -2.39 4.16
C LEU A 65 0.07 -3.43 3.19
N ASP A 66 0.48 -4.62 3.65
CA ASP A 66 0.98 -5.68 2.78
C ASP A 66 -0.09 -6.19 1.80
N LEU A 67 -1.31 -6.43 2.29
CA LEU A 67 -2.44 -6.82 1.43
C LEU A 67 -2.74 -5.76 0.35
N ARG A 68 -2.59 -4.48 0.67
CA ARG A 68 -2.78 -3.39 -0.30
C ARG A 68 -1.67 -3.33 -1.33
N ARG A 69 -0.41 -3.56 -0.93
CA ARG A 69 0.71 -3.66 -1.86
C ARG A 69 0.48 -4.78 -2.86
N GLU A 70 0.09 -5.97 -2.39
CA GLU A 70 -0.25 -7.09 -3.27
C GLU A 70 -1.40 -6.76 -4.23
N ALA A 71 -2.47 -6.13 -3.72
CA ALA A 71 -3.61 -5.73 -4.54
C ALA A 71 -3.22 -4.70 -5.60
N LEU A 72 -2.36 -3.75 -5.25
CA LEU A 72 -1.86 -2.73 -6.18
C LEU A 72 -0.97 -3.36 -7.27
N ILE A 73 -0.06 -4.27 -6.91
CA ILE A 73 0.76 -5.01 -7.88
C ILE A 73 -0.15 -5.76 -8.87
N LYS A 74 -1.11 -6.55 -8.37
CA LYS A 74 -2.06 -7.29 -9.23
C LYS A 74 -2.81 -6.36 -10.18
N LYS A 75 -3.22 -5.17 -9.70
CA LYS A 75 -3.92 -4.18 -10.51
C LYS A 75 -3.02 -3.60 -11.60
N ILE A 76 -1.79 -3.20 -11.25
CA ILE A 76 -0.81 -2.62 -12.18
C ILE A 76 -0.42 -3.64 -13.25
N SER A 77 -0.07 -4.86 -12.86
CA SER A 77 0.33 -5.92 -13.80
C SER A 77 -0.81 -6.32 -14.75
N ARG A 78 -2.07 -6.29 -14.30
CA ARG A 78 -3.21 -6.55 -15.19
C ARG A 78 -3.37 -5.48 -16.27
N GLN A 79 -3.10 -4.21 -15.92
CA GLN A 79 -3.17 -3.08 -16.86
C GLN A 79 -2.06 -3.14 -17.91
N GLU A 80 -0.87 -3.61 -17.55
CA GLU A 80 0.24 -3.84 -18.48
C GLU A 80 -0.15 -4.86 -19.57
N THR A 81 -0.71 -6.01 -19.19
CA THR A 81 -1.22 -7.01 -20.17
C THR A 81 -2.36 -6.51 -21.06
N ALA A 82 -3.12 -5.49 -20.65
CA ALA A 82 -4.22 -4.95 -21.44
C ALA A 82 -3.77 -3.95 -22.51
N PHE A 83 -2.58 -3.35 -22.36
CA PHE A 83 -2.05 -2.35 -23.30
C PHE A 83 -1.27 -2.98 -24.48
N PHE A 84 -0.88 -4.25 -24.36
CA PHE A 84 -0.19 -5.03 -25.40
C PHE A 84 -1.12 -5.93 -26.25
N LYS A 85 -2.44 -5.75 -26.17
CA LYS A 85 -3.44 -6.39 -27.05
C LYS A 85 -4.11 -5.36 -27.94
#